data_AF-A0A4Q2XX30-F1
#
_entry.id   AF-A0A4Q2XX30-F1
#
_cell.length_a   1.000
_cell.length_b   1.000
_cell.length_c   1.000
_cell.angle_alpha   90.00
_cell.angle_beta   90.00
_cell.angle_gamma   90.00
#
_symmetry.space_group_name_H-M   'P 1'
#
loop_
_entity.id
_entity.type
_entity.pdbx_description
1 polymer ?
#
loop_
_entity_poly.entity_id
_entity_poly.type
_entity_poly.pdbx_seq_one_letter_code
_entity_poly.pdbx_strand_id
1 'polypeptide(L)'
;MKSENTRRQMMKSLGAALLGCGLSNRGYAQTTAAGGYAAKAAEVMNWIHENFWMKKRDLYKTAIDKDSPDFIWGSGVMFSAVVAAARHDKNYKSVMRKFFDGMEVYWDSKVKIPGYEPAPTGGNGNDKYYDDNAWMVIMFLEAYEMTGESRYFKRAGEVLDFVMSGWDEEGGGGIWWHQNHDGGSKNTCVNGPAAVGCFRIAKFSDAKTAPKRIADGGKIVKWTTETLRASNGLFADAIVIATGKKNPDQLTYNAALMLRAYLSLYALTGEDLYLDEAKVMGKAAAGLLDSKTGAYRDPWKWAHLMVEADYELQDGDSLRSKIKQVASGRFGVTTEYLVSAD
;
A
#
# COMPACT_ATOMS: atom_id res chain seq x y z
N MET A 1 21.84 24.24 9.17
CA MET A 1 22.09 24.28 10.63
C MET A 1 21.24 25.29 11.42
N LYS A 2 20.72 26.40 10.85
CA LYS A 2 19.72 27.25 11.54
C LYS A 2 18.25 26.84 11.33
N SER A 3 17.96 25.92 10.40
CA SER A 3 16.58 25.51 10.06
C SER A 3 16.04 24.29 10.83
N GLU A 4 16.91 23.48 11.46
CA GLU A 4 16.48 22.31 12.25
C GLU A 4 16.06 22.68 13.68
N ASN A 5 16.69 23.70 14.28
CA ASN A 5 16.32 24.17 15.62
C ASN A 5 14.99 24.93 15.65
N THR A 6 14.57 25.53 14.52
CA THR A 6 13.28 26.23 14.42
C THR A 6 12.09 25.27 14.43
N ARG A 7 12.24 24.04 13.93
CA ARG A 7 11.19 23.00 13.97
C ARG A 7 10.91 22.49 15.39
N ARG A 8 11.89 22.51 16.30
CA ARG A 8 11.71 22.12 17.70
C ARG A 8 10.97 23.14 18.57
N GLN A 9 10.83 24.39 18.10
CA GLN A 9 10.33 25.49 18.92
C GLN A 9 8.88 25.91 18.62
N MET A 10 8.27 25.35 17.57
CA MET A 10 6.94 25.72 17.07
C MET A 10 5.77 24.97 17.73
N MET A 11 5.95 24.52 18.98
CA MET A 11 4.94 23.78 19.78
C MET A 11 4.14 24.67 20.75
N LYS A 12 4.07 25.99 20.54
CA LYS A 12 3.30 26.87 21.43
C LYS A 12 2.48 27.90 20.63
N SER A 13 1.19 27.97 20.97
CA SER A 13 0.16 28.99 20.68
C SER A 13 -0.64 28.92 19.36
N LEU A 14 -1.95 28.64 19.53
CA LEU A 14 -3.08 28.88 18.60
C LEU A 14 -3.57 30.35 18.67
N GLY A 15 -4.17 30.86 17.59
CA GLY A 15 -4.95 32.11 17.57
C GLY A 15 -5.60 32.39 16.21
N ALA A 16 -6.81 32.98 16.19
CA ALA A 16 -7.85 32.85 15.17
C ALA A 16 -7.94 33.94 14.06
N ALA A 17 -8.50 33.50 12.91
CA ALA A 17 -9.53 34.07 12.00
C ALA A 17 -9.42 35.47 11.33
N LEU A 18 -9.65 35.53 9.99
CA LEU A 18 -10.91 36.02 9.32
C LEU A 18 -10.71 36.40 7.82
N LEU A 19 -11.66 35.93 6.99
CA LEU A 19 -12.36 36.54 5.83
C LEU A 19 -11.62 37.23 4.66
N GLY A 20 -12.01 36.83 3.44
CA GLY A 20 -12.46 37.79 2.41
C GLY A 20 -11.98 37.59 0.96
N CYS A 21 -12.94 37.58 0.02
CA CYS A 21 -12.85 37.68 -1.45
C CYS A 21 -12.54 36.36 -2.20
N GLY A 22 -13.22 35.95 -3.28
CA GLY A 22 -14.13 36.63 -4.18
C GLY A 22 -13.69 36.38 -5.64
N LEU A 23 -14.49 35.59 -6.39
CA LEU A 23 -14.60 35.53 -7.86
C LEU A 23 -13.41 35.00 -8.70
N SER A 24 -13.61 33.88 -9.40
CA SER A 24 -14.01 33.92 -10.82
C SER A 24 -14.08 32.51 -11.42
N ASN A 25 -15.26 32.18 -11.94
CA ASN A 25 -15.59 30.89 -12.52
C ASN A 25 -15.05 30.85 -13.97
N ARG A 26 -13.88 30.26 -14.20
CA ARG A 26 -13.45 29.84 -15.55
C ARG A 26 -13.77 28.37 -15.70
N GLY A 27 -14.87 28.08 -16.38
CA GLY A 27 -15.26 26.72 -16.74
C GLY A 27 -14.17 26.09 -17.62
N TYR A 28 -13.54 25.05 -17.10
CA TYR A 28 -12.85 24.07 -17.93
C TYR A 28 -13.85 22.98 -18.31
N ALA A 29 -13.97 22.77 -19.62
CA ALA A 29 -14.78 21.73 -20.20
C ALA A 29 -14.46 20.37 -19.57
N GLN A 30 -15.49 19.74 -19.02
CA GLN A 30 -15.45 18.38 -18.49
C GLN A 30 -15.35 17.42 -19.69
N THR A 31 -14.14 17.13 -20.16
CA THR A 31 -13.91 16.18 -21.24
C THR A 31 -14.30 14.77 -20.82
N THR A 32 -15.08 14.14 -21.70
CA THR A 32 -15.71 12.83 -21.71
C THR A 32 -14.75 11.62 -21.68
N ALA A 33 -13.68 11.66 -20.89
CA ALA A 33 -12.66 10.60 -20.84
C ALA A 33 -13.05 9.37 -19.98
N ALA A 34 -14.01 9.50 -19.08
CA ALA A 34 -14.36 8.47 -18.10
C ALA A 34 -14.90 7.16 -18.74
N GLY A 35 -15.53 7.23 -19.91
CA GLY A 35 -16.10 6.05 -20.59
C GLY A 35 -15.06 5.12 -21.24
N GLY A 36 -13.90 5.65 -21.63
CA GLY A 36 -12.90 4.87 -22.38
C GLY A 36 -12.04 3.96 -21.50
N TYR A 37 -11.68 4.40 -20.30
CA TYR A 37 -10.78 3.62 -19.44
C TYR A 37 -11.44 2.37 -18.86
N ALA A 38 -12.73 2.44 -18.49
CA ALA A 38 -13.47 1.27 -18.00
C ALA A 38 -13.59 0.19 -19.08
N ALA A 39 -13.88 0.58 -20.34
CA ALA A 39 -13.94 -0.36 -21.46
C ALA A 39 -12.58 -1.01 -21.74
N LYS A 40 -11.49 -0.23 -21.75
CA LYS A 40 -10.12 -0.76 -21.91
C LYS A 40 -9.71 -1.68 -20.78
N ALA A 41 -10.05 -1.35 -19.54
CA ALA A 41 -9.78 -2.20 -18.38
C ALA A 41 -10.53 -3.55 -18.50
N ALA A 42 -11.79 -3.53 -18.94
CA ALA A 42 -12.56 -4.74 -19.19
C ALA A 42 -11.95 -5.59 -20.32
N GLU A 43 -11.53 -4.97 -21.43
CA GLU A 43 -10.84 -5.66 -22.53
C GLU A 43 -9.57 -6.38 -22.04
N VAL A 44 -8.71 -5.67 -21.32
CA VAL A 44 -7.46 -6.24 -20.77
C VAL A 44 -7.75 -7.37 -19.79
N MET A 45 -8.70 -7.17 -18.85
CA MET A 45 -9.03 -8.19 -17.85
C MET A 45 -9.65 -9.44 -18.48
N ASN A 46 -10.50 -9.29 -19.51
CA ASN A 46 -11.06 -10.42 -20.23
C ASN A 46 -9.96 -11.21 -20.92
N TRP A 47 -9.05 -10.51 -21.62
CA TRP A 47 -7.94 -11.17 -22.30
C TRP A 47 -7.00 -11.88 -21.32
N ILE A 48 -6.65 -11.27 -20.19
CA ILE A 48 -5.85 -11.92 -19.14
C ILE A 48 -6.57 -13.16 -18.62
N HIS A 49 -7.85 -13.07 -18.31
CA HIS A 49 -8.62 -14.21 -17.81
C HIS A 49 -8.68 -15.36 -18.82
N GLU A 50 -8.90 -15.06 -20.10
CA GLU A 50 -8.94 -16.07 -21.15
C GLU A 50 -7.59 -16.79 -21.36
N ASN A 51 -6.47 -16.08 -21.23
CA ASN A 51 -5.15 -16.60 -21.60
C ASN A 51 -4.34 -17.16 -20.42
N PHE A 52 -4.53 -16.61 -19.21
CA PHE A 52 -3.73 -16.95 -18.03
C PHE A 52 -4.48 -17.80 -17.00
N TRP A 53 -5.81 -17.83 -17.01
CA TRP A 53 -6.57 -18.57 -15.99
C TRP A 53 -6.40 -20.09 -16.09
N MET A 54 -5.99 -20.70 -14.99
CA MET A 54 -5.82 -22.13 -14.83
C MET A 54 -7.08 -22.76 -14.23
N LYS A 55 -8.08 -23.06 -15.06
CA LYS A 55 -9.41 -23.55 -14.61
C LYS A 55 -9.40 -24.72 -13.63
N LYS A 56 -8.40 -25.63 -13.70
CA LYS A 56 -8.31 -26.79 -12.79
C LYS A 56 -7.66 -26.46 -11.43
N ARG A 57 -6.94 -25.35 -11.36
CA ARG A 57 -6.14 -24.96 -10.19
C ARG A 57 -6.66 -23.70 -9.53
N ASP A 58 -7.59 -23.00 -10.18
CA ASP A 58 -8.11 -21.71 -9.77
C ASP A 58 -6.99 -20.69 -9.49
N LEU A 59 -6.00 -20.63 -10.39
CA LEU A 59 -4.82 -19.75 -10.32
C LEU A 59 -4.57 -19.08 -11.67
N TYR A 60 -3.67 -18.10 -11.71
CA TYR A 60 -3.16 -17.52 -12.96
C TYR A 60 -1.74 -18.03 -13.26
N LYS A 61 -1.45 -18.27 -14.53
CA LYS A 61 -0.12 -18.67 -15.03
C LYS A 61 0.89 -17.54 -14.86
N THR A 62 2.17 -17.90 -14.77
CA THR A 62 3.27 -16.91 -14.81
C THR A 62 3.46 -16.30 -16.21
N ALA A 63 3.22 -17.10 -17.26
CA ALA A 63 3.34 -16.70 -18.66
C ALA A 63 2.39 -17.55 -19.54
N ILE A 64 2.04 -17.03 -20.72
CA ILE A 64 1.05 -17.65 -21.64
C ILE A 64 1.46 -19.05 -22.08
N ASP A 65 2.77 -19.24 -22.28
CA ASP A 65 3.40 -20.47 -22.77
C ASP A 65 3.83 -21.43 -21.64
N LYS A 66 3.51 -21.12 -20.37
CA LYS A 66 3.83 -21.95 -19.21
C LYS A 66 2.57 -22.53 -18.59
N ASP A 67 2.64 -23.79 -18.15
CA ASP A 67 1.57 -24.42 -17.36
C ASP A 67 1.86 -24.38 -15.84
N SER A 68 2.76 -23.49 -15.43
CA SER A 68 3.06 -23.21 -14.03
C SER A 68 2.29 -21.97 -13.57
N PRO A 69 1.80 -21.95 -12.32
CA PRO A 69 1.18 -20.74 -11.80
C PRO A 69 2.27 -19.69 -11.56
N ASP A 70 1.87 -18.45 -11.35
CA ASP A 70 2.81 -17.41 -10.94
C ASP A 70 3.31 -17.59 -9.50
N PHE A 71 4.36 -16.87 -9.11
CA PHE A 71 4.75 -16.79 -7.70
C PHE A 71 3.69 -16.03 -6.89
N ILE A 72 3.71 -16.16 -5.56
CA ILE A 72 2.67 -15.55 -4.71
C ILE A 72 2.62 -14.03 -4.86
N TRP A 73 3.76 -13.36 -5.01
CA TRP A 73 3.79 -11.91 -5.22
C TRP A 73 3.03 -11.48 -6.48
N GLY A 74 3.32 -12.10 -7.63
CA GLY A 74 2.61 -11.84 -8.88
C GLY A 74 1.14 -12.23 -8.80
N SER A 75 0.83 -13.32 -8.09
CA SER A 75 -0.54 -13.73 -7.78
C SER A 75 -1.28 -12.67 -6.95
N GLY A 76 -0.61 -12.00 -6.01
CA GLY A 76 -1.14 -10.88 -5.24
C GLY A 76 -1.49 -9.67 -6.09
N VAL A 77 -0.60 -9.27 -7.00
CA VAL A 77 -0.87 -8.19 -7.97
C VAL A 77 -2.08 -8.54 -8.85
N MET A 78 -2.12 -9.76 -9.38
CA MET A 78 -3.26 -10.24 -10.16
C MET A 78 -4.54 -10.29 -9.32
N PHE A 79 -4.45 -10.65 -8.04
CA PHE A 79 -5.60 -10.70 -7.14
C PHE A 79 -6.18 -9.30 -6.93
N SER A 80 -5.36 -8.27 -6.74
CA SER A 80 -5.83 -6.87 -6.69
C SER A 80 -6.53 -6.46 -7.99
N ALA A 81 -5.98 -6.84 -9.16
CA ALA A 81 -6.63 -6.59 -10.45
C ALA A 81 -8.00 -7.30 -10.57
N VAL A 82 -8.11 -8.55 -10.12
CA VAL A 82 -9.39 -9.29 -10.07
C VAL A 82 -10.38 -8.64 -9.09
N VAL A 83 -9.92 -8.17 -7.93
CA VAL A 83 -10.76 -7.41 -6.97
C VAL A 83 -11.27 -6.12 -7.62
N ALA A 84 -10.42 -5.37 -8.31
CA ALA A 84 -10.82 -4.17 -9.04
C ALA A 84 -11.84 -4.49 -10.14
N ALA A 85 -11.61 -5.53 -10.94
CA ALA A 85 -12.57 -5.99 -11.94
C ALA A 85 -13.92 -6.40 -11.32
N ALA A 86 -13.90 -7.09 -10.19
CA ALA A 86 -15.11 -7.52 -9.46
C ALA A 86 -15.96 -6.36 -8.90
N ARG A 87 -15.40 -5.15 -8.77
CA ARG A 87 -16.17 -3.92 -8.44
C ARG A 87 -17.05 -3.47 -9.61
N HIS A 88 -16.65 -3.75 -10.84
CA HIS A 88 -17.30 -3.27 -12.06
C HIS A 88 -18.09 -4.37 -12.78
N ASP A 89 -17.64 -5.63 -12.70
CA ASP A 89 -18.29 -6.78 -13.29
C ASP A 89 -18.48 -7.90 -12.25
N LYS A 90 -19.75 -8.26 -12.01
CA LYS A 90 -20.15 -9.32 -11.07
C LYS A 90 -19.58 -10.70 -11.42
N ASN A 91 -19.23 -10.96 -12.69
CA ASN A 91 -18.66 -12.24 -13.11
C ASN A 91 -17.31 -12.50 -12.45
N TYR A 92 -16.53 -11.46 -12.20
CA TYR A 92 -15.23 -11.56 -11.52
C TYR A 92 -15.36 -11.84 -10.01
N LYS A 93 -16.55 -11.71 -9.39
CA LYS A 93 -16.73 -12.09 -7.97
C LYS A 93 -16.50 -13.58 -7.75
N SER A 94 -16.96 -14.43 -8.66
CA SER A 94 -16.71 -15.88 -8.56
C SER A 94 -15.23 -16.20 -8.81
N VAL A 95 -14.61 -15.52 -9.79
CA VAL A 95 -13.18 -15.67 -10.09
C VAL A 95 -12.33 -15.26 -8.90
N MET A 96 -12.64 -14.13 -8.24
CA MET A 96 -11.95 -13.66 -7.04
C MET A 96 -11.99 -14.69 -5.90
N ARG A 97 -13.17 -15.24 -5.59
CA ARG A 97 -13.29 -16.24 -4.51
C ARG A 97 -12.50 -17.50 -4.83
N LYS A 98 -12.64 -18.01 -6.05
CA LYS A 98 -11.88 -19.17 -6.53
C LYS A 98 -10.37 -18.92 -6.49
N PHE A 99 -9.94 -17.74 -6.92
CA PHE A 99 -8.51 -17.42 -6.94
C PHE A 99 -7.92 -17.35 -5.53
N PHE A 100 -8.65 -16.77 -4.58
CA PHE A 100 -8.24 -16.82 -3.17
C PHE A 100 -8.16 -18.27 -2.65
N ASP A 101 -9.13 -19.13 -2.97
CA ASP A 101 -9.11 -20.54 -2.56
C ASP A 101 -7.93 -21.29 -3.22
N GLY A 102 -7.66 -21.00 -4.50
CA GLY A 102 -6.53 -21.57 -5.23
C GLY A 102 -5.18 -21.19 -4.63
N MET A 103 -5.05 -19.98 -4.07
CA MET A 103 -3.82 -19.53 -3.41
C MET A 103 -3.50 -20.29 -2.11
N GLU A 104 -4.38 -21.14 -1.58
CA GLU A 104 -4.05 -21.99 -0.42
C GLU A 104 -2.88 -22.94 -0.69
N VAL A 105 -2.56 -23.26 -1.95
CA VAL A 105 -1.40 -24.11 -2.28
C VAL A 105 -0.04 -23.47 -1.94
N TYR A 106 -0.01 -22.16 -1.71
CA TYR A 106 1.17 -21.40 -1.28
C TYR A 106 1.20 -21.21 0.25
N TRP A 107 0.08 -21.45 0.93
CA TRP A 107 -0.04 -21.22 2.36
C TRP A 107 0.61 -22.35 3.16
N ASP A 108 1.57 -22.00 4.01
CA ASP A 108 2.16 -22.94 4.95
C ASP A 108 1.56 -22.79 6.34
N SER A 109 0.57 -23.63 6.63
CA SER A 109 -0.06 -23.71 7.95
C SER A 109 0.60 -24.69 8.91
N LYS A 110 1.70 -25.34 8.53
CA LYS A 110 2.32 -26.42 9.33
C LYS A 110 3.40 -25.91 10.28
N VAL A 111 3.81 -24.65 10.12
CA VAL A 111 4.78 -23.96 10.97
C VAL A 111 4.09 -23.17 12.08
N LYS A 112 4.88 -22.76 13.08
CA LYS A 112 4.40 -22.02 14.27
C LYS A 112 3.71 -20.70 13.90
N ILE A 113 4.24 -19.98 12.92
CA ILE A 113 3.67 -18.73 12.41
C ILE A 113 3.41 -18.95 10.92
N PRO A 114 2.16 -19.27 10.54
CA PRO A 114 1.81 -19.54 9.15
C PRO A 114 2.08 -18.36 8.23
N GLY A 115 2.51 -18.64 7.01
CA GLY A 115 2.84 -17.63 6.01
C GLY A 115 2.77 -18.20 4.60
N TYR A 116 2.70 -17.33 3.60
CA TYR A 116 2.78 -17.73 2.21
C TYR A 116 4.25 -17.97 1.80
N GLU A 117 4.47 -19.08 1.10
CA GLU A 117 5.70 -19.37 0.36
C GLU A 117 5.64 -18.72 -1.03
N PRO A 118 6.79 -18.37 -1.63
CA PRO A 118 6.83 -17.82 -2.98
C PRO A 118 6.24 -18.82 -4.01
N ALA A 119 6.53 -20.11 -3.83
CA ALA A 119 6.11 -21.20 -4.70
C ALA A 119 4.98 -22.07 -4.09
N PRO A 120 4.21 -22.81 -4.91
CA PRO A 120 3.10 -23.64 -4.42
C PRO A 120 3.58 -24.95 -3.78
N THR A 121 4.13 -24.87 -2.56
CA THR A 121 4.74 -26.01 -1.86
C THR A 121 3.75 -26.92 -1.12
N GLY A 122 2.48 -26.52 -1.02
CA GLY A 122 1.48 -27.22 -0.20
C GLY A 122 1.82 -27.18 1.30
N GLY A 123 2.48 -26.10 1.74
CA GLY A 123 2.90 -25.89 3.12
C GLY A 123 4.05 -26.79 3.58
N ASN A 124 5.03 -27.04 2.71
CA ASN A 124 6.26 -27.77 3.04
C ASN A 124 7.51 -27.00 2.59
N GLY A 125 7.39 -25.68 2.41
CA GLY A 125 8.49 -24.80 2.02
C GLY A 125 9.30 -24.31 3.23
N ASN A 126 10.33 -23.52 2.94
CA ASN A 126 11.17 -22.86 3.93
C ASN A 126 11.82 -21.56 3.40
N ASP A 127 11.20 -20.92 2.41
CA ASP A 127 11.75 -19.80 1.62
C ASP A 127 10.80 -18.60 1.63
N LYS A 128 10.19 -18.29 2.78
CA LYS A 128 9.19 -17.23 2.88
C LYS A 128 9.84 -15.83 2.90
N TYR A 129 9.30 -14.97 2.07
CA TYR A 129 9.63 -13.56 2.01
C TYR A 129 8.59 -12.74 2.78
N TYR A 130 9.06 -11.81 3.61
CA TYR A 130 8.16 -10.97 4.41
C TYR A 130 7.47 -9.91 3.56
N ASP A 131 8.11 -9.40 2.50
CA ASP A 131 7.48 -8.46 1.57
C ASP A 131 6.37 -9.14 0.77
N ASP A 132 6.61 -10.32 0.18
CA ASP A 132 5.58 -11.12 -0.50
C ASP A 132 4.31 -11.22 0.35
N ASN A 133 4.47 -11.53 1.65
CA ASN A 133 3.37 -11.60 2.59
C ASN A 133 2.77 -10.22 2.94
N ALA A 134 3.59 -9.18 3.13
CA ALA A 134 3.11 -7.83 3.42
C ALA A 134 2.23 -7.27 2.30
N TRP A 135 2.55 -7.56 1.04
CA TRP A 135 1.69 -7.23 -0.11
C TRP A 135 0.34 -7.95 -0.03
N MET A 136 0.33 -9.25 0.29
CA MET A 136 -0.92 -10.02 0.40
C MET A 136 -1.87 -9.45 1.46
N VAL A 137 -1.35 -8.91 2.58
CA VAL A 137 -2.18 -8.22 3.59
C VAL A 137 -3.01 -7.10 2.94
N ILE A 138 -2.38 -6.24 2.14
CA ILE A 138 -3.04 -5.11 1.47
C ILE A 138 -4.12 -5.62 0.51
N MET A 139 -3.82 -6.64 -0.29
CA MET A 139 -4.74 -7.12 -1.34
C MET A 139 -5.94 -7.87 -0.75
N PHE A 140 -5.74 -8.64 0.33
CA PHE A 140 -6.86 -9.26 1.04
C PHE A 140 -7.74 -8.23 1.74
N LEU A 141 -7.16 -7.14 2.26
CA LEU A 141 -7.96 -6.05 2.82
C LEU A 141 -8.77 -5.31 1.76
N GLU A 142 -8.28 -5.19 0.52
CA GLU A 142 -9.08 -4.65 -0.59
C GLU A 142 -10.28 -5.53 -0.95
N ALA A 143 -10.11 -6.86 -0.91
CA ALA A 143 -11.20 -7.81 -1.09
C ALA A 143 -12.20 -7.74 0.06
N TYR A 144 -11.71 -7.65 1.31
CA TYR A 144 -12.57 -7.48 2.49
C TYR A 144 -13.39 -6.19 2.41
N GLU A 145 -12.76 -5.06 2.09
CA GLU A 145 -13.43 -3.77 1.94
C GLU A 145 -14.51 -3.78 0.86
N MET A 146 -14.28 -4.52 -0.23
CA MET A 146 -15.25 -4.64 -1.30
C MET A 146 -16.45 -5.55 -0.93
N THR A 147 -16.20 -6.62 -0.18
CA THR A 147 -17.18 -7.71 -0.02
C THR A 147 -17.79 -7.85 1.37
N GLY A 148 -17.10 -7.39 2.40
CA GLY A 148 -17.40 -7.70 3.80
C GLY A 148 -17.13 -9.16 4.20
N GLU A 149 -16.58 -10.00 3.32
CA GLU A 149 -16.37 -11.43 3.61
C GLU A 149 -15.21 -11.63 4.61
N SER A 150 -15.53 -12.09 5.82
CA SER A 150 -14.60 -12.18 6.95
C SER A 150 -13.36 -13.05 6.70
N ARG A 151 -13.43 -14.02 5.78
CA ARG A 151 -12.28 -14.85 5.38
C ARG A 151 -11.08 -14.03 4.90
N TYR A 152 -11.32 -12.93 4.19
CA TYR A 152 -10.25 -12.07 3.69
C TYR A 152 -9.59 -11.29 4.83
N PHE A 153 -10.38 -10.73 5.73
CA PHE A 153 -9.86 -10.03 6.91
C PHE A 153 -9.11 -10.97 7.86
N LYS A 154 -9.65 -12.17 8.10
CA LYS A 154 -9.00 -13.19 8.92
C LYS A 154 -7.63 -13.57 8.35
N ARG A 155 -7.56 -13.91 7.06
CA ARG A 155 -6.28 -14.25 6.42
C ARG A 155 -5.31 -13.07 6.41
N ALA A 156 -5.78 -11.85 6.15
CA ALA A 156 -4.93 -10.65 6.22
C ALA A 156 -4.30 -10.47 7.62
N GLY A 157 -5.05 -10.73 8.69
CA GLY A 157 -4.55 -10.71 10.06
C GLY A 157 -3.47 -11.77 10.32
N GLU A 158 -3.72 -13.01 9.89
CA GLU A 158 -2.76 -14.13 10.00
C GLU A 158 -1.46 -13.83 9.26
N VAL A 159 -1.57 -13.33 8.02
CA VAL A 159 -0.41 -12.94 7.20
C VAL A 159 0.34 -11.76 7.84
N LEU A 160 -0.37 -10.78 8.40
CA LEU A 160 0.30 -9.67 9.09
C LEU A 160 1.05 -10.14 10.34
N ASP A 161 0.57 -11.17 11.05
CA ASP A 161 1.29 -11.75 12.17
C ASP A 161 2.61 -12.41 11.72
N PHE A 162 2.63 -13.06 10.56
CA PHE A 162 3.88 -13.50 9.93
C PHE A 162 4.80 -12.35 9.59
N VAL A 163 4.31 -11.32 8.92
CA VAL A 163 5.11 -10.13 8.56
C VAL A 163 5.73 -9.47 9.80
N MET A 164 4.93 -9.30 10.87
CA MET A 164 5.40 -8.69 12.12
C MET A 164 6.40 -9.58 12.87
N SER A 165 6.44 -10.89 12.61
CA SER A 165 7.47 -11.77 13.18
C SER A 165 8.86 -11.53 12.62
N GLY A 166 8.98 -10.86 11.47
CA GLY A 166 10.27 -10.45 10.90
C GLY A 166 10.82 -9.15 11.47
N TRP A 167 10.09 -8.46 12.36
CA TRP A 167 10.62 -7.30 13.09
C TRP A 167 11.53 -7.75 14.21
N ASP A 168 12.72 -7.16 14.29
CA ASP A 168 13.56 -7.18 15.49
C ASP A 168 14.31 -5.85 15.67
N GLU A 169 15.08 -5.74 16.76
CA GLU A 169 15.83 -4.54 17.13
C GLU A 169 17.23 -4.46 16.50
N GLU A 170 17.64 -5.45 15.68
CA GLU A 170 18.92 -5.37 14.97
C GLU A 170 18.86 -4.24 13.93
N GLY A 171 19.89 -3.39 13.90
CA GLY A 171 19.83 -2.15 13.09
C GLY A 171 18.82 -1.12 13.60
N GLY A 172 18.42 -1.21 14.88
CA GLY A 172 17.52 -0.25 15.54
C GLY A 172 16.04 -0.43 15.22
N GLY A 173 15.66 -1.59 14.67
CA GLY A 173 14.29 -1.89 14.24
C GLY A 173 14.23 -2.43 12.82
N GLY A 174 13.01 -2.46 12.29
CA GLY A 174 12.72 -2.82 10.90
C GLY A 174 12.50 -4.31 10.70
N ILE A 175 11.82 -4.63 9.60
CA ILE A 175 11.49 -6.01 9.21
C ILE A 175 12.55 -6.53 8.23
N TRP A 176 13.05 -7.74 8.46
CA TRP A 176 13.89 -8.47 7.52
C TRP A 176 13.18 -8.70 6.19
N TRP A 177 13.94 -8.82 5.10
CA TRP A 177 13.36 -9.17 3.81
C TRP A 177 12.95 -10.65 3.73
N HIS A 178 13.84 -11.54 4.18
CA HIS A 178 13.65 -13.00 4.13
C HIS A 178 13.62 -13.63 5.54
N GLN A 179 12.83 -14.68 5.74
CA GLN A 179 12.64 -15.33 7.05
C GLN A 179 13.93 -15.92 7.65
N ASN A 180 14.89 -16.31 6.82
CA ASN A 180 16.19 -16.82 7.26
C ASN A 180 17.27 -15.73 7.28
N HIS A 181 16.88 -14.47 7.11
CA HIS A 181 17.77 -13.30 6.97
C HIS A 181 18.72 -13.41 5.76
N ASP A 182 18.31 -14.14 4.72
CA ASP A 182 19.07 -14.24 3.47
C ASP A 182 19.23 -12.84 2.84
N GLY A 183 20.44 -12.55 2.37
CA GLY A 183 20.84 -11.22 1.92
C GLY A 183 21.14 -10.23 3.05
N GLY A 184 20.85 -10.56 4.32
CA GLY A 184 21.22 -9.76 5.49
C GLY A 184 20.68 -8.34 5.44
N SER A 185 19.49 -8.16 4.85
CA SER A 185 18.93 -6.83 4.57
C SER A 185 17.52 -6.62 5.11
N LYS A 186 17.25 -5.36 5.44
CA LYS A 186 15.92 -4.84 5.74
C LYS A 186 15.57 -3.80 4.68
N ASN A 187 14.35 -3.89 4.15
CA ASN A 187 13.99 -3.21 2.90
C ASN A 187 12.76 -2.33 3.06
N THR A 188 12.66 -1.28 2.25
CA THR A 188 11.42 -0.50 2.18
C THR A 188 10.27 -1.34 1.60
N CYS A 189 10.58 -2.32 0.75
CA CYS A 189 9.59 -3.22 0.14
C CYS A 189 8.83 -4.11 1.14
N VAL A 190 9.36 -4.32 2.34
CA VAL A 190 8.67 -5.03 3.43
C VAL A 190 8.09 -4.06 4.47
N ASN A 191 8.83 -3.01 4.82
CA ASN A 191 8.42 -2.09 5.88
C ASN A 191 7.26 -1.16 5.44
N GLY A 192 7.32 -0.62 4.21
CA GLY A 192 6.24 0.19 3.65
C GLY A 192 4.88 -0.52 3.65
N PRO A 193 4.73 -1.71 3.03
CA PRO A 193 3.46 -2.40 2.99
C PRO A 193 3.04 -2.93 4.36
N ALA A 194 3.98 -3.35 5.22
CA ALA A 194 3.66 -3.76 6.59
C ALA A 194 3.01 -2.63 7.39
N ALA A 195 3.55 -1.40 7.30
CA ALA A 195 2.96 -0.23 7.96
C ALA A 195 1.53 0.04 7.46
N VAL A 196 1.33 0.04 6.13
CA VAL A 196 -0.01 0.20 5.53
C VAL A 196 -0.95 -0.92 5.98
N GLY A 197 -0.48 -2.16 6.01
CA GLY A 197 -1.23 -3.33 6.50
C GLY A 197 -1.65 -3.18 7.96
N CYS A 198 -0.74 -2.74 8.84
CA CYS A 198 -1.02 -2.43 10.24
C CYS A 198 -2.16 -1.41 10.39
N PHE A 199 -2.08 -0.27 9.72
CA PHE A 199 -3.12 0.77 9.83
C PHE A 199 -4.46 0.32 9.25
N ARG A 200 -4.45 -0.41 8.13
CA ARG A 200 -5.68 -0.93 7.53
C ARG A 200 -6.33 -2.04 8.36
N ILE A 201 -5.56 -2.94 8.98
CA ILE A 201 -6.11 -3.91 9.93
C ILE A 201 -6.72 -3.19 11.14
N ALA A 202 -6.03 -2.19 11.69
CA ALA A 202 -6.50 -1.45 12.86
C ALA A 202 -7.88 -0.81 12.63
N LYS A 203 -8.12 -0.25 11.45
CA LYS A 203 -9.39 0.37 11.05
C LYS A 203 -10.61 -0.56 11.24
N PHE A 204 -10.44 -1.86 11.04
CA PHE A 204 -11.52 -2.86 11.14
C PHE A 204 -11.43 -3.73 12.40
N SER A 205 -10.46 -3.44 13.26
CA SER A 205 -10.23 -4.20 14.49
C SER A 205 -11.02 -3.63 15.66
N ASP A 206 -11.23 -4.45 16.68
CA ASP A 206 -11.80 -4.00 17.94
C ASP A 206 -10.87 -3.02 18.70
N ALA A 207 -11.42 -2.34 19.70
CA ALA A 207 -10.71 -1.37 20.53
C ALA A 207 -9.53 -1.97 21.32
N LYS A 208 -9.46 -3.30 21.46
CA LYS A 208 -8.35 -4.00 22.12
C LYS A 208 -7.18 -4.22 21.16
N THR A 209 -7.47 -4.49 19.90
CA THR A 209 -6.49 -4.91 18.88
C THR A 209 -5.96 -3.72 18.08
N ALA A 210 -6.82 -2.74 17.78
CA ALA A 210 -6.46 -1.57 16.98
C ALA A 210 -5.26 -0.78 17.54
N PRO A 211 -5.16 -0.46 18.85
CA PRO A 211 -4.03 0.32 19.38
C PRO A 211 -2.68 -0.35 19.17
N LYS A 212 -2.60 -1.69 19.33
CA LYS A 212 -1.36 -2.45 19.07
C LYS A 212 -0.95 -2.32 17.60
N ARG A 213 -1.90 -2.49 16.67
CA ARG A 213 -1.61 -2.42 15.23
C ARG A 213 -1.21 -1.00 14.80
N ILE A 214 -1.84 0.04 15.36
CA ILE A 214 -1.43 1.43 15.12
C ILE A 214 0.00 1.66 15.63
N ALA A 215 0.33 1.18 16.84
CA ALA A 215 1.69 1.30 17.38
C ALA A 215 2.72 0.53 16.54
N ASP A 216 2.39 -0.68 16.08
CA ASP A 216 3.24 -1.49 15.19
C ASP A 216 3.48 -0.77 13.86
N GLY A 217 2.45 -0.19 13.23
CA GLY A 217 2.62 0.62 12.01
C GLY A 217 3.47 1.87 12.26
N GLY A 218 3.23 2.57 13.38
CA GLY A 218 3.97 3.78 13.74
C GLY A 218 5.47 3.56 13.93
N LYS A 219 5.87 2.48 14.63
CA LYS A 219 7.30 2.15 14.79
C LYS A 219 7.96 1.78 13.45
N ILE A 220 7.23 1.12 12.54
CA ILE A 220 7.73 0.78 11.21
C ILE A 220 7.95 2.04 10.38
N VAL A 221 6.98 2.96 10.33
CA VAL A 221 7.13 4.23 9.62
C VAL A 221 8.30 5.03 10.17
N LYS A 222 8.42 5.12 11.50
CA LYS A 222 9.52 5.81 12.16
C LYS A 222 10.88 5.24 11.73
N TRP A 223 11.09 3.94 11.91
CA TRP A 223 12.36 3.29 11.55
C TRP A 223 12.67 3.45 10.05
N THR A 224 11.69 3.26 9.18
CA THR A 224 11.87 3.39 7.73
C THR A 224 12.25 4.82 7.35
N THR A 225 11.63 5.81 7.99
CA THR A 225 11.93 7.25 7.78
C THR A 225 13.34 7.59 8.24
N GLU A 226 13.73 7.16 9.43
CA GLU A 226 15.04 7.46 10.02
C GLU A 226 16.19 6.73 9.28
N THR A 227 15.93 5.50 8.84
CA THR A 227 16.96 4.61 8.28
C THR A 227 17.06 4.68 6.75
N LEU A 228 15.95 4.76 6.01
CA LEU A 228 15.95 4.56 4.56
C LEU A 228 15.59 5.81 3.74
N ARG A 229 15.06 6.87 4.36
CA ARG A 229 14.74 8.10 3.63
C ARG A 229 16.01 8.85 3.20
N ALA A 230 16.07 9.21 1.93
CA ALA A 230 17.09 10.06 1.34
C ALA A 230 16.73 11.55 1.48
N SER A 231 17.70 12.44 1.21
CA SER A 231 17.53 13.89 1.35
C SER A 231 16.48 14.50 0.41
N ASN A 232 16.17 13.81 -0.70
CA ASN A 232 15.12 14.21 -1.63
C ASN A 232 13.72 13.77 -1.20
N GLY A 233 13.57 13.07 -0.06
CA GLY A 233 12.29 12.59 0.46
C GLY A 233 11.87 11.21 -0.04
N LEU A 234 12.55 10.64 -1.04
CA LEU A 234 12.34 9.26 -1.49
C LEU A 234 13.12 8.28 -0.62
N PHE A 235 12.84 6.98 -0.78
CA PHE A 235 13.40 5.93 0.05
C PHE A 235 14.38 5.07 -0.73
N ALA A 236 15.52 4.79 -0.12
CA ALA A 236 16.45 3.76 -0.53
C ALA A 236 15.77 2.39 -0.46
N ASP A 237 16.11 1.49 -1.36
CA ASP A 237 15.46 0.18 -1.46
C ASP A 237 15.73 -0.71 -0.23
N ALA A 238 16.99 -0.73 0.23
CA ALA A 238 17.41 -1.64 1.28
C ALA A 238 18.60 -1.09 2.09
N ILE A 239 18.82 -1.69 3.27
CA ILE A 239 20.05 -1.57 4.05
C ILE A 239 20.56 -2.96 4.43
N VAL A 240 21.84 -3.23 4.19
CA VAL A 240 22.51 -4.44 4.69
C VAL A 240 22.93 -4.20 6.14
N ILE A 241 22.33 -4.93 7.07
CA ILE A 241 22.40 -4.61 8.51
C ILE A 241 23.82 -4.72 9.06
N ALA A 242 24.56 -5.75 8.67
CA ALA A 242 25.94 -5.97 9.14
C ALA A 242 26.92 -4.86 8.72
N THR A 243 26.65 -4.13 7.63
CA THR A 243 27.58 -3.12 7.08
C THR A 243 27.05 -1.70 7.13
N GLY A 244 25.74 -1.52 7.34
CA GLY A 244 25.06 -0.22 7.20
C GLY A 244 24.99 0.29 5.76
N LYS A 245 25.46 -0.48 4.76
CA LYS A 245 25.44 -0.06 3.36
C LYS A 245 24.01 -0.09 2.83
N LYS A 246 23.56 1.05 2.29
CA LYS A 246 22.25 1.18 1.65
C LYS A 246 22.33 0.85 0.16
N ASN A 247 21.30 0.21 -0.38
CA ASN A 247 21.01 0.26 -1.82
C ASN A 247 20.27 1.58 -2.09
N PRO A 248 20.88 2.57 -2.77
CA PRO A 248 20.29 3.89 -2.94
C PRO A 248 19.18 3.93 -3.99
N ASP A 249 18.88 2.83 -4.68
CA ASP A 249 17.82 2.77 -5.68
C ASP A 249 16.49 3.26 -5.10
N GLN A 250 15.78 4.07 -5.89
CA GLN A 250 14.53 4.72 -5.49
C GLN A 250 13.42 4.27 -6.43
N LEU A 251 12.61 3.34 -5.92
CA LEU A 251 11.56 2.66 -6.67
C LEU A 251 10.19 3.26 -6.36
N THR A 252 9.35 3.31 -7.39
CA THR A 252 7.99 3.87 -7.36
C THR A 252 7.10 3.30 -6.27
N TYR A 253 7.13 1.98 -6.05
CA TYR A 253 6.31 1.34 -5.02
C TYR A 253 6.79 1.65 -3.59
N ASN A 254 8.10 1.80 -3.37
CA ASN A 254 8.66 2.23 -2.09
C ASN A 254 8.16 3.65 -1.75
N ALA A 255 8.12 4.53 -2.76
CA ALA A 255 7.54 5.86 -2.60
C ALA A 255 6.02 5.79 -2.32
N ALA A 256 5.29 5.03 -3.11
CA ALA A 256 3.83 4.91 -2.99
C ALA A 256 3.38 4.44 -1.60
N LEU A 257 4.03 3.43 -1.05
CA LEU A 257 3.63 2.86 0.22
C LEU A 257 3.99 3.73 1.41
N MET A 258 5.16 4.36 1.40
CA MET A 258 5.52 5.29 2.47
C MET A 258 4.61 6.53 2.44
N LEU A 259 4.23 7.00 1.25
CA LEU A 259 3.21 8.03 1.09
C LEU A 259 1.88 7.61 1.73
N ARG A 260 1.36 6.42 1.38
CA ARG A 260 0.13 5.86 1.97
C ARG A 260 0.23 5.68 3.49
N ALA A 261 1.40 5.32 4.00
CA ALA A 261 1.64 5.16 5.44
C ALA A 261 1.60 6.51 6.18
N TYR A 262 2.21 7.56 5.62
CA TYR A 262 2.12 8.91 6.18
C TYR A 262 0.69 9.44 6.16
N LEU A 263 -0.04 9.27 5.05
CA LEU A 263 -1.45 9.66 4.97
C LEU A 263 -2.31 8.91 5.98
N SER A 264 -2.04 7.62 6.21
CA SER A 264 -2.72 6.81 7.23
C SER A 264 -2.45 7.35 8.65
N LEU A 265 -1.19 7.67 8.97
CA LEU A 265 -0.85 8.26 10.26
C LEU A 265 -1.52 9.61 10.46
N TYR A 266 -1.50 10.47 9.44
CA TYR A 266 -2.19 11.75 9.51
C TYR A 266 -3.70 11.60 9.75
N ALA A 267 -4.36 10.66 9.06
CA ALA A 267 -5.78 10.38 9.28
C ALA A 267 -6.07 9.85 10.70
N LEU A 268 -5.14 9.10 11.30
CA LEU A 268 -5.28 8.53 12.64
C LEU A 268 -4.97 9.52 13.76
N THR A 269 -4.00 10.43 13.58
CA THR A 269 -3.50 11.31 14.64
C THR A 269 -3.90 12.77 14.49
N GLY A 270 -4.20 13.22 13.26
CA GLY A 270 -4.39 14.64 12.94
C GLY A 270 -3.11 15.47 12.98
N GLU A 271 -1.93 14.86 13.12
CA GLU A 271 -0.66 15.58 13.23
C GLU A 271 -0.14 16.04 11.86
N ASP A 272 -0.12 17.35 11.63
CA ASP A 272 0.30 17.97 10.36
C ASP A 272 1.68 17.54 9.87
N LEU A 273 2.58 17.09 10.76
CA LEU A 273 3.90 16.59 10.37
C LEU A 273 3.80 15.44 9.36
N TYR A 274 2.84 14.53 9.52
CA TYR A 274 2.68 13.38 8.61
C TYR A 274 2.14 13.82 7.25
N LEU A 275 1.21 14.78 7.24
CA LEU A 275 0.73 15.38 6.00
C LEU A 275 1.85 16.12 5.26
N ASP A 276 2.70 16.84 5.98
CA ASP A 276 3.82 17.55 5.38
C ASP A 276 4.85 16.58 4.78
N GLU A 277 5.10 15.44 5.42
CA GLU A 277 5.92 14.37 4.86
C GLU A 277 5.28 13.74 3.61
N ALA A 278 3.97 13.49 3.63
CA ALA A 278 3.24 13.02 2.45
C ALA A 278 3.35 14.00 1.26
N LYS A 279 3.26 15.32 1.50
CA LYS A 279 3.44 16.34 0.44
C LYS A 279 4.86 16.34 -0.12
N VAL A 280 5.88 16.22 0.74
CA VAL A 280 7.29 16.14 0.31
C VAL A 280 7.47 14.92 -0.59
N MET A 281 6.93 13.77 -0.18
CA MET A 281 6.97 12.53 -0.97
C MET A 281 6.25 12.64 -2.31
N GLY A 282 5.01 13.15 -2.34
CA GLY A 282 4.26 13.32 -3.58
C GLY A 282 5.00 14.22 -4.57
N LYS A 283 5.59 15.32 -4.10
CA LYS A 283 6.44 16.18 -4.93
C LYS A 283 7.70 15.45 -5.43
N ALA A 284 8.34 14.66 -4.58
CA ALA A 284 9.53 13.91 -4.96
C ALA A 284 9.24 12.80 -5.97
N ALA A 285 8.05 12.17 -5.88
CA ALA A 285 7.60 11.13 -6.79
C ALA A 285 7.41 11.63 -8.22
N ALA A 286 7.18 12.93 -8.44
CA ALA A 286 7.20 13.52 -9.79
C ALA A 286 8.56 13.31 -10.50
N GLY A 287 9.67 13.20 -9.75
CA GLY A 287 10.98 12.86 -10.30
C GLY A 287 11.12 11.41 -10.78
N LEU A 288 10.12 10.56 -10.53
CA LEU A 288 10.04 9.18 -11.01
C LEU A 288 9.32 9.06 -12.35
N LEU A 289 8.75 10.16 -12.87
CA LEU A 289 8.12 10.20 -14.19
C LEU A 289 9.18 10.28 -15.29
N ASP A 290 8.97 9.51 -16.34
CA ASP A 290 9.67 9.68 -17.60
C ASP A 290 9.21 10.99 -18.26
N SER A 291 10.16 11.90 -18.47
CA SER A 291 9.89 13.26 -18.97
C SER A 291 9.27 13.32 -20.37
N LYS A 292 9.35 12.25 -21.17
CA LYS A 292 8.82 12.22 -22.54
C LYS A 292 7.40 11.69 -22.59
N THR A 293 7.12 10.66 -21.81
CA THR A 293 5.86 9.92 -21.83
C THR A 293 4.90 10.34 -20.72
N GLY A 294 5.42 10.91 -19.63
CA GLY A 294 4.64 11.18 -18.42
C GLY A 294 4.20 9.92 -17.68
N ALA A 295 4.73 8.74 -18.05
CA ALA A 295 4.55 7.51 -17.30
C ALA A 295 5.65 7.38 -16.25
N TYR A 296 5.40 6.67 -15.14
CA TYR A 296 6.51 6.33 -14.24
C TYR A 296 7.56 5.46 -14.94
N ARG A 297 8.83 5.72 -14.62
CA ARG A 297 9.99 5.07 -15.25
C ARG A 297 10.13 3.58 -14.95
N ASP A 298 9.52 3.11 -13.87
CA ASP A 298 9.62 1.73 -13.43
C ASP A 298 8.66 0.81 -14.19
N PRO A 299 8.96 -0.50 -14.30
CA PRO A 299 8.03 -1.50 -14.79
C PRO A 299 6.64 -1.38 -14.17
N TRP A 300 5.61 -1.64 -14.96
CA TRP A 300 4.19 -1.52 -14.57
C TRP A 300 3.83 -2.28 -13.29
N LYS A 301 4.46 -3.45 -13.07
CA LYS A 301 4.32 -4.28 -11.85
C LYS A 301 4.77 -3.59 -10.56
N TRP A 302 5.45 -2.45 -10.67
CA TRP A 302 5.90 -1.61 -9.55
C TRP A 302 5.18 -0.25 -9.58
N ALA A 303 5.12 0.38 -10.75
CA ALA A 303 4.59 1.71 -10.95
C ALA A 303 3.08 1.85 -10.64
N HIS A 304 2.29 0.79 -10.78
CA HIS A 304 0.83 0.87 -10.55
C HIS A 304 0.47 1.35 -9.14
N LEU A 305 1.26 1.00 -8.14
CA LEU A 305 1.05 1.41 -6.75
C LEU A 305 1.21 2.91 -6.57
N MET A 306 2.11 3.53 -7.32
CA MET A 306 2.29 4.98 -7.29
C MET A 306 1.12 5.69 -7.99
N VAL A 307 0.60 5.13 -9.08
CA VAL A 307 -0.65 5.63 -9.69
C VAL A 307 -1.81 5.57 -8.69
N GLU A 308 -1.95 4.47 -7.93
CA GLU A 308 -2.95 4.34 -6.88
C GLU A 308 -2.77 5.37 -5.76
N ALA A 309 -1.53 5.64 -5.34
CA ALA A 309 -1.21 6.64 -4.33
C ALA A 309 -1.42 8.08 -4.83
N ASP A 310 -1.14 8.36 -6.11
CA ASP A 310 -1.43 9.66 -6.74
C ASP A 310 -2.93 9.87 -6.97
N TYR A 311 -3.74 8.82 -7.14
CA TYR A 311 -5.20 8.99 -7.06
C TYR A 311 -5.66 9.48 -5.69
N GLU A 312 -4.90 9.20 -4.62
CA GLU A 312 -5.12 9.79 -3.29
C GLU A 312 -4.70 11.28 -3.24
N LEU A 313 -4.02 11.81 -4.27
CA LEU A 313 -3.47 13.18 -4.38
C LEU A 313 -3.66 13.80 -5.80
N GLN A 314 -4.77 14.52 -6.08
CA GLN A 314 -4.92 15.24 -7.37
C GLN A 314 -4.81 16.77 -7.27
N ASP A 315 -4.24 17.38 -8.32
CA ASP A 315 -4.00 18.81 -8.50
C ASP A 315 -5.27 19.63 -8.78
N GLY A 316 -5.36 20.81 -8.17
CA GLY A 316 -6.46 21.79 -8.33
C GLY A 316 -7.38 21.95 -7.13
N ASP A 317 -7.22 21.14 -6.08
CA ASP A 317 -8.13 21.12 -4.93
C ASP A 317 -7.51 21.64 -3.64
N SER A 318 -8.21 22.53 -2.94
CA SER A 318 -7.71 23.16 -1.72
C SER A 318 -7.47 22.13 -0.61
N LEU A 319 -6.22 22.08 -0.14
CA LEU A 319 -5.62 21.13 0.79
C LEU A 319 -6.41 20.82 2.08
N ARG A 320 -7.43 21.62 2.45
CA ARG A 320 -8.19 21.47 3.69
C ARG A 320 -9.48 20.67 3.57
N SER A 321 -10.05 20.57 2.36
CA SER A 321 -11.35 19.91 2.12
C SER A 321 -11.21 18.42 1.84
N LYS A 322 -10.12 17.99 1.18
CA LYS A 322 -9.92 16.58 0.77
C LYS A 322 -9.28 15.70 1.82
N ILE A 323 -8.54 16.23 2.76
CA ILE A 323 -8.14 15.47 3.96
C ILE A 323 -9.40 14.95 4.68
N LYS A 324 -10.44 15.80 4.75
CA LYS A 324 -11.72 15.47 5.40
C LYS A 324 -12.55 14.49 4.58
N GLN A 325 -12.57 14.60 3.25
CA GLN A 325 -13.35 13.70 2.38
C GLN A 325 -12.64 12.36 2.10
N VAL A 326 -11.31 12.32 1.98
CA VAL A 326 -10.54 11.09 1.72
C VAL A 326 -10.37 10.25 2.99
N ALA A 327 -10.31 10.88 4.17
CA ALA A 327 -10.52 10.19 5.44
C ALA A 327 -11.95 9.60 5.53
N SER A 328 -12.98 10.26 4.99
CA SER A 328 -14.35 9.70 5.05
C SER A 328 -14.59 8.52 4.08
N GLY A 329 -13.99 8.54 2.88
CA GLY A 329 -14.27 7.54 1.83
C GLY A 329 -13.67 6.16 2.08
N ARG A 330 -12.59 6.10 2.87
CA ARG A 330 -11.93 4.85 3.28
C ARG A 330 -11.57 4.80 4.77
N PHE A 331 -12.01 5.70 5.64
CA PHE A 331 -11.80 5.59 7.11
C PHE A 331 -13.04 5.91 7.96
N GLY A 332 -14.22 6.06 7.37
CA GLY A 332 -15.50 5.98 8.09
C GLY A 332 -15.76 7.09 9.11
N VAL A 333 -16.03 8.31 8.63
CA VAL A 333 -16.62 9.39 9.45
C VAL A 333 -18.02 9.70 8.89
N THR A 334 -19.02 9.79 9.77
CA THR A 334 -20.43 9.98 9.41
C THR A 334 -20.75 11.40 8.96
N THR A 335 -21.77 11.50 8.10
CA THR A 335 -22.25 12.70 7.39
C THR A 335 -22.64 13.88 8.28
N GLU A 336 -22.87 13.65 9.58
CA GLU A 336 -23.33 14.69 10.53
C GLU A 336 -22.23 15.68 10.94
N TYR A 337 -20.95 15.40 10.64
CA TYR A 337 -19.85 16.34 10.88
C TYR A 337 -19.65 17.37 9.74
N LEU A 338 -20.39 17.24 8.63
CA LEU A 338 -20.22 18.06 7.42
C LEU A 338 -21.04 19.36 7.41
N VAL A 339 -21.87 19.61 8.42
CA VAL A 339 -22.78 20.78 8.45
C VAL A 339 -22.25 21.92 9.36
N SER A 340 -21.21 21.69 10.16
CA SER A 340 -20.75 22.68 11.16
C SER A 340 -19.41 23.35 10.84
N ALA A 341 -18.95 23.33 9.59
CA ALA A 341 -17.66 23.92 9.22
C ALA A 341 -17.76 24.72 7.92
N ASP A 342 -18.52 25.82 7.97
CA ASP A 342 -18.17 27.06 7.26
C ASP A 342 -17.03 27.78 7.97
#